data_AF-A0A960AV27-F1
#
_entry.id   AF-A0A960AV27-F1
#
_cell.length_a   1.000
_cell.length_b   1.000
_cell.length_c   1.000
_cell.angle_alpha   90.00
_cell.angle_beta   90.00
_cell.angle_gamma   90.00
#
_symmetry.space_group_name_H-M   'P 1'
#
loop_
_entity.id
_entity.type
_entity.pdbx_description
1 polymer ?
#
loop_
_entity_poly.entity_id
_entity_poly.type
_entity_poly.pdbx_seq_one_letter_code
_entity_poly.pdbx_strand_id
1 'polypeptide(L)'
;MATHRQLLKTLGAWSAGSMIAGGALWSAGRTPAVRSFGRQTAAWGAVDAAIAAFGLSRPAPDTDRLRKVLLVNCLADVGYIGLGLWAWRSERFRADGAAVVVQGAFLLALDSHFAYHLTD
;
A
#
# COMPACT_ATOMS: atom_id res chain seq x y z
N MET A 1 -1.59 -3.54 -21.75
CA MET A 1 -0.42 -4.38 -21.34
C MET A 1 0.67 -3.59 -20.59
N ALA A 2 1.16 -2.45 -21.12
CA ALA A 2 2.20 -1.63 -20.44
C ALA A 2 1.74 -1.07 -19.08
N THR A 3 0.48 -0.65 -18.98
CA THR A 3 -0.14 -0.04 -17.79
C THR A 3 -0.16 -0.98 -16.58
N HIS A 4 -0.56 -2.26 -16.78
CA HIS A 4 -0.55 -3.26 -15.70
C HIS A 4 0.86 -3.51 -15.16
N ARG A 5 1.86 -3.65 -16.05
CA ARG A 5 3.25 -3.85 -15.64
C ARG A 5 3.83 -2.62 -14.95
N GLN A 6 3.44 -1.41 -15.36
CA GLN A 6 3.86 -0.17 -14.71
C GLN A 6 3.27 -0.05 -13.30
N LEU A 7 1.97 -0.36 -13.13
CA LEU A 7 1.32 -0.45 -11.83
C LEU A 7 2.11 -1.36 -10.88
N LEU A 8 2.39 -2.60 -11.29
CA LEU A 8 3.09 -3.57 -10.45
C LEU A 8 4.55 -3.16 -10.16
N LYS A 9 5.22 -2.48 -11.10
CA LYS A 9 6.56 -1.93 -10.86
C LYS A 9 6.54 -0.81 -9.83
N THR A 10 5.58 0.11 -9.92
CA THR A 10 5.42 1.20 -8.95
C THR A 10 5.08 0.65 -7.57
N LEU A 11 4.15 -0.32 -7.50
CA LEU A 11 3.83 -1.03 -6.26
C LEU A 11 5.05 -1.74 -5.69
N GLY A 12 5.82 -2.44 -6.52
CA GLY A 12 7.05 -3.13 -6.10
C GLY A 12 8.16 -2.18 -5.62
N ALA A 13 8.28 -0.99 -6.19
CA ALA A 13 9.21 0.03 -5.72
C ALA A 13 8.79 0.61 -4.36
N TRP A 14 7.49 0.90 -4.21
CA TRP A 14 6.92 1.31 -2.92
C TRP A 14 7.10 0.24 -1.85
N SER A 15 6.82 -1.02 -2.18
CA SER A 15 6.94 -2.15 -1.26
C SER A 15 8.38 -2.33 -0.77
N ALA A 16 9.36 -2.26 -1.67
CA ALA A 16 10.78 -2.33 -1.33
C ALA A 16 11.20 -1.15 -0.43
N GLY A 17 10.78 0.07 -0.76
CA GLY A 17 11.02 1.26 0.05
C GLY A 17 10.43 1.14 1.46
N SER A 18 9.16 0.73 1.55
CA SER A 18 8.45 0.51 2.81
C SER A 18 9.10 -0.58 3.67
N MET A 19 9.57 -1.68 3.08
CA MET A 19 10.27 -2.73 3.82
C MET A 19 11.64 -2.26 4.34
N ILE A 20 12.43 -1.56 3.52
CA ILE A 20 13.76 -1.07 3.92
C ILE A 20 13.62 0.02 5.00
N ALA A 21 12.82 1.06 4.72
CA ALA A 21 12.64 2.17 5.64
C ALA A 21 11.90 1.72 6.91
N GLY A 22 10.81 0.96 6.77
CA GLY A 22 10.06 0.39 7.89
C GLY A 22 10.92 -0.54 8.74
N GLY A 23 11.72 -1.41 8.13
CA GLY A 23 12.64 -2.31 8.81
C GLY A 23 13.75 -1.57 9.57
N ALA A 24 14.29 -0.49 8.98
CA ALA A 24 15.24 0.38 9.66
C ALA A 24 14.61 1.09 10.88
N LEU A 25 13.40 1.63 10.73
CA LEU A 25 12.67 2.26 11.85
C LEU A 25 12.28 1.26 12.93
N TRP A 26 11.92 0.02 12.56
CA TRP A 26 11.59 -1.03 13.50
C TRP A 26 12.80 -1.48 14.33
N SER A 27 13.95 -1.63 13.68
CA SER A 27 15.18 -2.11 14.32
C SER A 27 15.94 -1.02 15.10
N ALA A 28 16.08 0.18 14.53
CA ALA A 28 16.89 1.26 15.08
C ALA A 28 16.06 2.42 15.70
N GLY A 29 14.73 2.31 15.71
CA GLY A 29 13.86 3.34 16.27
C GLY A 29 14.08 3.57 17.77
N ARG A 30 14.26 4.85 18.16
CA ARG A 30 14.56 5.24 19.55
C ARG A 30 13.35 5.19 20.50
N THR A 31 12.13 5.13 19.97
CA THR A 31 10.89 5.10 20.76
C THR A 31 10.00 3.94 20.36
N PRO A 32 9.14 3.42 21.26
CA PRO A 32 8.17 2.38 20.92
C PRO A 32 7.25 2.78 19.76
N ALA A 33 6.85 4.06 19.70
CA ALA A 33 6.03 4.59 18.61
C ALA A 33 6.74 4.49 17.26
N VAL A 34 8.02 4.91 17.16
CA VAL A 34 8.79 4.81 15.91
C VAL A 34 8.95 3.35 15.50
N ARG A 35 9.22 2.46 16.46
CA ARG A 35 9.36 1.02 16.18
C ARG A 35 8.06 0.39 15.71
N SER A 36 6.91 0.78 16.30
CA SER A 36 5.59 0.29 15.87
C SER A 36 5.23 0.79 14.48
N PHE A 37 5.42 2.07 14.20
CA PHE A 37 5.24 2.65 12.86
C PHE A 37 6.11 1.91 11.83
N GLY A 38 7.39 1.71 12.15
CA GLY A 38 8.33 0.99 11.29
C GLY A 38 7.89 -0.45 11.02
N ARG A 39 7.51 -1.19 12.06
CA ARG A 39 6.99 -2.56 11.95
C ARG A 39 5.75 -2.62 11.06
N GLN A 40 4.80 -1.71 11.27
CA GLN A 40 3.56 -1.67 10.48
C GLN A 40 3.83 -1.30 9.02
N THR A 41 4.75 -0.36 8.77
CA THR A 41 5.20 0.04 7.43
C THR A 41 5.89 -1.13 6.71
N ALA A 42 6.79 -1.84 7.38
CA ALA A 42 7.48 -2.99 6.81
C ALA A 42 6.51 -4.15 6.53
N ALA A 43 5.55 -4.39 7.43
CA ALA A 43 4.54 -5.43 7.26
C ALA A 43 3.64 -5.19 6.04
N TRP A 44 3.13 -3.97 5.86
CA TRP A 44 2.38 -3.60 4.67
C TRP A 44 3.23 -3.67 3.40
N GLY A 45 4.48 -3.19 3.46
CA GLY A 45 5.42 -3.37 2.35
C GLY A 45 5.61 -4.84 1.95
N ALA A 46 5.65 -5.78 2.90
CA ALA A 46 5.73 -7.20 2.58
C ALA A 46 4.45 -7.73 1.90
N VAL A 47 3.27 -7.26 2.31
CA VAL A 47 1.98 -7.61 1.67
C VAL A 47 1.94 -7.08 0.24
N ASP A 48 2.31 -5.82 0.02
CA ASP A 48 2.33 -5.20 -1.30
C ASP A 48 3.32 -5.90 -2.24
N ALA A 49 4.49 -6.29 -1.72
CA ALA A 49 5.47 -7.06 -2.47
C ALA A 49 4.90 -8.41 -2.92
N ALA A 50 4.15 -9.11 -2.04
CA ALA A 50 3.49 -10.36 -2.37
C ALA A 50 2.40 -10.16 -3.43
N ILE A 51 1.60 -9.10 -3.33
CA ILE A 51 0.60 -8.73 -4.34
C ILE A 51 1.26 -8.46 -5.69
N ALA A 52 2.33 -7.65 -5.72
CA ALA A 52 3.07 -7.33 -6.94
C ALA A 52 3.68 -8.58 -7.59
N ALA A 53 4.33 -9.44 -6.80
CA ALA A 53 4.92 -10.69 -7.29
C ALA A 53 3.85 -11.64 -7.83
N PHE A 54 2.73 -11.78 -7.11
CA PHE A 54 1.60 -12.58 -7.57
C PHE A 54 1.01 -12.03 -8.86
N GLY A 55 0.80 -10.72 -8.97
CA GLY A 55 0.30 -10.08 -10.19
C GLY A 55 1.23 -10.28 -11.39
N LEU A 56 2.55 -10.24 -11.17
CA LEU A 56 3.55 -10.52 -12.22
C LEU A 56 3.55 -12.00 -12.66
N SER A 57 3.15 -12.91 -11.77
CA SER A 57 3.05 -14.35 -12.09
C SER A 57 1.80 -14.71 -12.91
N ARG A 58 0.86 -13.77 -13.06
CA ARG A 58 -0.42 -13.99 -13.75
C ARG A 58 -0.44 -13.30 -15.11
N PRO A 59 -1.21 -13.82 -16.09
CA PRO A 59 -1.50 -13.10 -17.32
C PRO A 59 -2.12 -11.74 -16.99
N ALA A 60 -1.73 -10.71 -17.74
CA ALA A 60 -2.33 -9.39 -17.55
C ALA A 60 -3.83 -9.46 -17.81
N PRO A 61 -4.68 -8.97 -16.89
CA PRO A 61 -6.11 -8.89 -17.13
C PRO A 61 -6.40 -7.93 -18.29
N ASP A 62 -7.59 -8.09 -18.89
CA ASP A 62 -8.15 -7.09 -19.79
C ASP A 62 -8.39 -5.76 -19.06
N THR A 63 -8.50 -4.67 -19.83
CA THR A 63 -8.60 -3.29 -19.33
C THR A 63 -9.80 -3.11 -18.40
N ASP A 64 -10.98 -3.65 -18.77
CA ASP A 64 -12.21 -3.50 -17.99
C ASP A 64 -12.13 -4.22 -16.64
N ARG A 65 -11.62 -5.46 -16.65
CA ARG A 65 -11.41 -6.21 -15.42
C ARG A 65 -10.39 -5.53 -14.52
N LEU A 66 -9.29 -5.03 -15.09
CA LEU A 66 -8.28 -4.29 -14.31
C LEU A 66 -8.88 -3.04 -13.68
N ARG A 67 -9.61 -2.23 -14.45
CA ARG A 67 -10.29 -1.01 -13.98
C ARG A 67 -11.24 -1.34 -12.82
N LYS A 68 -12.05 -2.40 -12.94
CA LYS A 68 -12.96 -2.86 -11.87
C LYS A 68 -12.20 -3.25 -10.59
N VAL A 69 -11.11 -4.01 -10.71
CA VAL A 69 -10.29 -4.40 -9.56
C VAL A 69 -9.71 -3.18 -8.86
N LEU A 70 -9.16 -2.22 -9.62
CA LEU A 70 -8.58 -0.99 -9.05
C LEU A 70 -9.65 -0.15 -8.34
N LEU A 71 -10.85 0.00 -8.91
CA LEU A 71 -11.93 0.76 -8.26
C LEU A 71 -12.40 0.10 -6.95
N VAL A 72 -12.48 -1.24 -6.92
CA VAL A 72 -12.76 -1.98 -5.68
C VAL A 72 -11.64 -1.76 -4.66
N ASN A 73 -10.38 -1.73 -5.11
CA ASN A 73 -9.25 -1.48 -4.21
C ASN A 73 -9.23 -0.04 -3.68
N CYS A 74 -9.53 0.96 -4.52
CA CYS A 74 -9.72 2.35 -4.07
C CYS A 74 -10.76 2.44 -2.93
N LEU A 75 -11.87 1.71 -3.04
CA LEU A 75 -12.89 1.67 -1.99
C LEU A 75 -12.33 1.01 -0.71
N ALA A 76 -11.59 -0.08 -0.85
CA ALA A 76 -10.92 -0.74 0.28
C ALA A 76 -9.91 0.20 0.95
N ASP A 77 -9.10 0.93 0.18
CA ASP A 77 -8.10 1.88 0.68
C ASP A 77 -8.75 3.02 1.46
N VAL A 78 -9.88 3.56 0.99
CA VAL A 78 -10.67 4.54 1.76
C VAL A 78 -11.09 3.94 3.11
N GLY A 79 -11.51 2.68 3.13
CA GLY A 79 -11.81 1.95 4.36
C GLY A 79 -10.60 1.81 5.28
N TYR A 80 -9.45 1.39 4.74
CA TYR A 80 -8.20 1.28 5.50
C TYR A 80 -7.73 2.62 6.05
N ILE A 81 -7.79 3.69 5.27
CA ILE A 81 -7.47 5.05 5.72
C ILE A 81 -8.40 5.46 6.85
N GLY A 82 -9.71 5.20 6.73
CA GLY A 82 -10.68 5.45 7.80
C GLY A 82 -10.33 4.73 9.10
N LEU A 83 -10.00 3.44 9.03
CA LEU A 83 -9.54 2.64 10.17
C LEU A 83 -8.21 3.16 10.73
N GLY A 84 -7.27 3.55 9.86
CA GLY A 84 -5.99 4.12 10.23
C GLY A 84 -6.14 5.46 10.96
N LEU A 85 -7.03 6.34 10.49
CA LEU A 85 -7.35 7.62 11.13
C LEU A 85 -8.02 7.41 12.49
N TRP A 86 -8.91 6.42 12.60
CA TRP A 86 -9.49 6.04 13.88
C TRP A 86 -8.43 5.52 14.85
N ALA A 87 -7.56 4.62 14.41
CA ALA A 87 -6.46 4.09 15.22
C ALA A 87 -5.43 5.16 15.61
N TRP A 88 -5.13 6.12 14.71
CA TRP A 88 -4.25 7.26 14.97
C TRP A 88 -4.75 8.07 16.18
N ARG A 89 -6.06 8.32 16.28
CA ARG A 89 -6.63 9.06 17.40
C ARG A 89 -6.49 8.35 18.75
N SER A 90 -6.29 7.04 18.76
CA SER A 90 -6.05 6.29 20.00
C SER A 90 -4.63 6.54 20.54
N GLU A 91 -4.43 6.44 21.85
CA GLU A 91 -3.08 6.49 22.44
C GLU A 91 -2.28 5.21 22.15
N ARG A 92 -2.97 4.06 22.18
CA ARG A 92 -2.36 2.73 22.05
C ARG A 92 -1.88 2.42 20.63
N PHE A 93 -2.66 2.79 19.61
CA PHE A 93 -2.41 2.43 18.21
C PHE A 93 -2.03 3.63 17.36
N ARG A 94 -1.65 4.75 17.98
CA ARG A 94 -1.35 6.02 17.28
C ARG A 94 -0.41 5.83 16.10
N ALA A 95 0.71 5.16 16.36
CA ALA A 95 1.77 4.95 15.39
C ALA A 95 1.39 3.92 14.31
N ASP A 96 0.69 2.85 14.67
CA ASP A 96 0.22 1.85 13.70
C ASP A 96 -0.84 2.47 12.78
N GLY A 97 -1.78 3.24 13.34
CA GLY A 97 -2.79 3.97 12.58
C GLY A 97 -2.19 4.97 11.61
N ALA A 98 -1.20 5.76 12.06
CA ALA A 98 -0.46 6.66 11.18
C ALA A 98 0.23 5.91 10.02
N ALA A 99 0.85 4.75 10.28
CA ALA A 99 1.44 3.93 9.22
C ALA A 99 0.38 3.45 8.23
N VAL A 100 -0.76 2.95 8.71
CA VAL A 100 -1.88 2.51 7.84
C VAL A 100 -2.39 3.65 6.96
N VAL A 101 -2.53 4.87 7.51
CA VAL A 101 -2.94 6.04 6.72
C VAL A 101 -1.94 6.36 5.62
N VAL A 102 -0.64 6.34 5.91
CA VAL A 102 0.40 6.61 4.90
C VAL A 102 0.38 5.56 3.80
N GLN A 103 0.29 4.28 4.15
CA GLN A 103 0.25 3.19 3.16
C GLN A 103 -1.03 3.26 2.32
N GLY A 104 -2.20 3.36 2.97
CA GLY A 104 -3.48 3.45 2.28
C GLY A 104 -3.60 4.69 1.39
N ALA A 105 -3.07 5.83 1.80
CA ALA A 105 -3.08 7.05 0.98
C ALA A 105 -2.25 6.89 -0.30
N PHE A 106 -1.10 6.22 -0.22
CA PHE A 106 -0.30 5.90 -1.41
C PHE A 106 -1.03 4.94 -2.35
N LEU A 107 -1.59 3.84 -1.82
CA LEU A 107 -2.32 2.84 -2.61
C LEU A 107 -3.54 3.44 -3.29
N LEU A 108 -4.32 4.24 -2.56
CA LEU A 108 -5.47 4.94 -3.12
C LEU A 108 -5.08 5.86 -4.27
N ALA A 109 -3.98 6.62 -4.11
CA ALA A 109 -3.48 7.51 -5.16
C ALA A 109 -3.00 6.72 -6.38
N LEU A 110 -2.27 5.62 -6.16
CA LEU A 110 -1.78 4.72 -7.20
C LEU A 110 -2.95 4.13 -7.99
N ASP A 111 -3.89 3.51 -7.31
CA ASP A 111 -5.00 2.81 -7.94
C ASP A 111 -5.95 3.76 -8.65
N SER A 112 -6.21 4.93 -8.06
CA SER A 112 -7.01 5.98 -8.70
C SER A 112 -6.33 6.51 -9.96
N HIS A 113 -5.01 6.74 -9.91
CA HIS A 113 -4.24 7.18 -11.07
C HIS A 113 -4.34 6.15 -12.20
N PHE A 114 -4.09 4.87 -11.91
CA PHE A 114 -4.15 3.82 -12.93
C PHE A 114 -5.58 3.56 -13.42
N ALA A 115 -6.59 3.56 -12.54
CA ALA A 115 -7.98 3.37 -12.93
C ALA A 115 -8.47 4.46 -13.89
N TYR A 116 -8.06 5.71 -13.65
CA TYR A 116 -8.43 6.85 -14.50
C TYR A 116 -7.72 6.86 -15.85
N HIS A 117 -6.46 6.41 -15.91
CA HIS A 117 -5.65 6.42 -17.13
C HIS A 117 -5.75 5.12 -17.95
N LEU A 118 -6.44 4.10 -17.44
CA LEU A 118 -6.90 3.00 -18.28
C LEU A 118 -7.95 3.58 -19.24
N THR A 119 -7.58 3.71 -20.50
CA THR A 119 -8.49 3.99 -21.63
C THR A 119 -8.53 2.73 -22.50
N ASP A 120 -9.69 2.48 -23.11
CA ASP A 120 -9.96 1.27 -23.89
C ASP A 120 -9.23 1.27 -25.24
#